data_AF-A0A1I0MRQ5-F1
#
_entry.id   AF-A0A1I0MRQ5-F1
#
_cell.length_a   1.000
_cell.length_b   1.000
_cell.length_c   1.000
_cell.angle_alpha   90.00
_cell.angle_beta   90.00
_cell.angle_gamma   90.00
#
_symmetry.space_group_name_H-M   'P 1'
#
loop_
_entity.id
_entity.type
_entity.pdbx_description
1 polymer ?
#
loop_
_entity_poly.entity_id
_entity_poly.type
_entity_poly.pdbx_seq_one_letter_code
_entity_poly.pdbx_strand_id
1 'polypeptide(L)'
;MNKQLYIKEIQTLFDDVQRSKVFEDQKMMTDAVPLFPISLINAKYEKEKNSENFDLKDFVFSHFDFLGAKISIQREDHLPIEEHIEKLWDELTRTAYEEKGTLLKLPKPYIVPGGRFNEFFYWDSYFIMLGLQVSGRVEMMENIIENCSYLIQTVGFVPNASRTHFLSRSQPPYFSLMLDLLFETKKDEAIYIKYYDTLKKEYAFWMNGIEHLENASNINRVVKTINGDILNRYYDAENEPRPESYLIDIEDSENAGEEFYRNIRSACESGWDFSSRWFADGENIQTIETLNLAEVDLNCLLWHLEKTLAKSSALQNLSEKENYFKERAAGRRQMIDKYFWDEKSGTYKDYHTKKNTTTPSEHIAALYPLFLKLASGEQAKSVAKIIEEKFLYQGGLVTTTKKTGQQWDLPNAWAPYQWLGFKAMKNYGFDELAEKIKNNWCANVERVYNNTGKLMEKYNALDIETVAGGGEYPNQDGFGWTNGIYLTLKNN
;
A
#
# COMPACT_ATOMS: atom_id res chain seq x y z
N MET A 1 19.25 2.01 26.99
CA MET A 1 19.49 0.89 26.06
C MET A 1 18.63 1.12 24.84
N ASN A 2 19.21 1.10 23.64
CA ASN A 2 18.41 1.14 22.42
C ASN A 2 17.52 -0.10 22.38
N LYS A 3 16.20 0.08 22.37
CA LYS A 3 15.21 -1.00 22.33
C LYS A 3 14.76 -1.30 20.90
N GLN A 4 15.20 -0.49 19.93
CA GLN A 4 14.94 -0.70 18.51
C GLN A 4 15.84 -1.82 17.98
N LEU A 5 15.24 -2.77 17.27
CA LEU A 5 15.89 -3.88 16.59
C LEU A 5 15.86 -3.66 15.08
N TYR A 6 17.00 -3.80 14.44
CA TYR A 6 17.14 -3.99 13.00
C TYR A 6 17.46 -5.45 12.73
N ILE A 7 16.75 -6.10 11.79
CA ILE A 7 16.92 -7.54 11.53
C ILE A 7 18.37 -7.90 11.18
N LYS A 8 19.09 -7.01 10.50
CA LYS A 8 20.52 -7.16 10.18
C LYS A 8 21.41 -7.33 11.41
N GLU A 9 21.00 -6.82 12.58
CA GLU A 9 21.75 -6.97 13.83
C GLU A 9 21.68 -8.40 14.39
N ILE A 10 20.72 -9.22 13.97
CA ILE A 10 20.56 -10.62 14.35
C ILE A 10 20.64 -11.54 13.13
N GLN A 11 21.27 -11.12 12.04
CA GLN A 11 21.17 -11.77 10.71
C GLN A 11 21.43 -13.29 10.73
N THR A 12 22.48 -13.75 11.42
CA THR A 12 22.81 -15.19 11.49
C THR A 12 21.72 -15.97 12.21
N LEU A 13 21.31 -15.53 13.40
CA LEU A 13 20.21 -16.14 14.13
C LEU A 13 18.90 -16.08 13.32
N PHE A 14 18.64 -14.96 12.66
CA PHE A 14 17.44 -14.76 11.85
C PHE A 14 17.38 -15.73 10.66
N ASP A 15 18.48 -15.89 9.92
CA ASP A 15 18.56 -16.84 8.81
C ASP A 15 18.30 -18.28 9.30
N ASP A 16 18.94 -18.69 10.39
CA ASP A 16 18.77 -20.03 10.97
C ASP A 16 17.32 -20.25 11.44
N VAL A 17 16.69 -19.25 12.06
CA VAL A 17 15.28 -19.31 12.50
C VAL A 17 14.32 -19.44 11.32
N GLN A 18 14.51 -18.64 10.27
CA GLN A 18 13.66 -18.69 9.09
C GLN A 18 13.82 -20.04 8.37
N ARG A 19 15.05 -20.47 8.09
CA ARG A 19 15.35 -21.75 7.41
C ARG A 19 14.89 -22.97 8.18
N SER A 20 14.94 -22.94 9.51
CA SER A 20 14.46 -24.02 10.37
C SER A 20 12.93 -24.04 10.51
N LYS A 21 12.21 -23.07 9.90
CA LYS A 21 10.74 -22.94 9.96
C LYS A 21 10.21 -23.05 11.40
N VAL A 22 10.88 -22.35 12.33
CA VAL A 22 10.50 -22.33 13.76
C VAL A 22 9.07 -21.84 13.95
N PHE A 23 8.64 -20.91 13.09
CA PHE A 23 7.30 -20.35 13.03
C PHE A 23 6.64 -20.69 11.69
N GLU A 24 5.31 -20.87 11.71
CA GLU A 24 4.52 -21.07 10.47
C GLU A 24 4.46 -19.78 9.63
N ASP A 25 4.32 -18.62 10.29
CA ASP A 25 4.36 -17.30 9.65
C ASP A 25 5.76 -16.67 9.84
N GLN A 26 6.44 -16.38 8.73
CA GLN A 26 7.78 -15.79 8.70
C GLN A 26 7.86 -14.40 9.36
N LYS A 27 6.73 -13.68 9.43
CA LYS A 27 6.64 -12.37 10.10
C LYS A 27 6.73 -12.47 11.62
N MET A 28 6.50 -13.64 12.22
CA MET A 28 6.59 -13.80 13.68
C MET A 28 7.97 -13.43 14.22
N MET A 29 9.04 -13.82 13.53
CA MET A 29 10.40 -13.47 13.94
C MET A 29 10.71 -11.99 13.70
N THR A 30 10.17 -11.39 12.65
CA THR A 30 10.38 -9.95 12.41
C THR A 30 9.62 -9.07 13.39
N ASP A 31 8.58 -9.59 14.05
CA ASP A 31 7.82 -8.87 15.06
C ASP A 31 8.38 -9.01 16.48
N ALA A 32 9.35 -9.91 16.66
CA ALA A 32 9.91 -10.29 17.95
C ALA A 32 10.57 -9.10 18.68
N VAL A 33 10.42 -9.06 19.99
CA VAL A 33 11.04 -8.05 20.86
C VAL A 33 12.17 -8.70 21.66
N PRO A 34 13.42 -8.24 21.53
CA PRO A 34 14.53 -8.82 22.27
C PRO A 34 14.38 -8.58 23.78
N LEU A 35 14.51 -9.64 24.58
CA LEU A 35 14.48 -9.58 26.05
C LEU A 35 15.81 -9.12 26.65
N PHE A 36 16.90 -9.24 25.88
CA PHE A 36 18.26 -8.91 26.27
C PHE A 36 18.93 -8.03 25.20
N PRO A 37 20.02 -7.31 25.53
CA PRO A 37 20.84 -6.62 24.52
C PRO A 37 21.23 -7.56 23.36
N ILE A 38 21.07 -7.09 22.12
CA ILE A 38 21.34 -7.89 20.91
C ILE A 38 22.75 -8.47 20.88
N SER A 39 23.75 -7.70 21.35
CA SER A 39 25.12 -8.20 21.46
C SER A 39 25.26 -9.41 22.38
N LEU A 40 24.47 -9.49 23.46
CA LEU A 40 24.46 -10.64 24.36
C LEU A 40 23.72 -11.83 23.75
N ILE A 41 22.61 -11.58 23.06
CA ILE A 41 21.86 -12.63 22.35
C ILE A 41 22.77 -13.27 21.30
N ASN A 42 23.42 -12.47 20.45
CA ASN A 42 24.31 -12.98 19.39
C ASN A 42 25.52 -13.72 19.98
N ALA A 43 26.19 -13.16 20.99
CA ALA A 43 27.34 -13.81 21.60
C ALA A 43 26.97 -15.17 22.22
N LYS A 44 25.78 -15.26 22.82
CA LYS A 44 25.29 -16.52 23.39
C LYS A 44 24.88 -17.50 22.30
N TYR A 45 24.19 -17.04 21.26
CA TYR A 45 23.81 -17.86 20.11
C TYR A 45 25.04 -18.50 19.45
N GLU A 46 26.05 -17.70 19.12
CA GLU A 46 27.28 -18.17 18.49
C GLU A 46 28.04 -19.20 19.35
N LYS A 47 27.98 -19.05 20.68
CA LYS A 47 28.61 -19.99 21.61
C LYS A 47 27.84 -21.30 21.70
N GLU A 48 26.51 -21.26 21.65
CA GLU A 48 25.65 -22.41 21.96
C GLU A 48 25.22 -23.18 20.71
N LYS A 49 25.12 -22.55 19.53
CA LYS A 49 24.47 -23.11 18.32
C LYS A 49 25.02 -24.45 17.81
N ASN A 50 26.28 -24.78 18.12
CA ASN A 50 26.93 -26.04 17.71
C ASN A 50 26.98 -27.09 18.83
N SER A 51 26.32 -26.86 19.97
CA SER A 51 26.32 -27.78 21.11
C SER A 51 25.32 -28.91 20.88
N GLU A 52 25.64 -30.13 21.33
CA GLU A 52 24.79 -31.32 21.12
C GLU A 52 23.35 -31.18 21.64
N ASN A 53 23.13 -30.36 22.68
CA ASN A 53 21.81 -30.14 23.29
C ASN A 53 21.19 -28.79 22.93
N PHE A 54 21.68 -28.11 21.89
CA PHE A 54 21.13 -26.82 21.47
C PHE A 54 19.79 -27.01 20.75
N ASP A 55 18.74 -26.36 21.26
CA ASP A 55 17.45 -26.25 20.57
C ASP A 55 17.20 -24.78 20.19
N LEU A 56 17.11 -24.53 18.88
CA LEU A 56 16.95 -23.18 18.34
C LEU A 56 15.61 -22.55 18.77
N LYS A 57 14.55 -23.34 18.86
CA LYS A 57 13.22 -22.86 19.22
C LYS A 57 13.19 -22.40 20.67
N ASP A 58 13.71 -23.21 21.59
CA ASP A 58 13.85 -22.88 23.01
C ASP A 58 14.78 -21.67 23.21
N PHE A 59 15.85 -21.57 22.42
CA PHE A 59 16.71 -20.39 22.41
C PHE A 59 15.92 -19.13 22.03
N VAL A 60 15.15 -19.17 20.94
CA VAL A 60 14.34 -18.03 20.51
C VAL A 60 13.30 -17.63 21.56
N PHE A 61 12.52 -18.58 22.08
CA PHE A 61 11.48 -18.30 23.09
C PHE A 61 12.04 -17.81 24.44
N SER A 62 13.29 -18.10 24.75
CA SER A 62 13.94 -17.61 25.98
C SER A 62 14.61 -16.24 25.83
N HIS A 63 14.86 -15.76 24.61
CA HIS A 63 15.56 -14.49 24.36
C HIS A 63 14.69 -13.44 23.66
N PHE A 64 13.53 -13.82 23.15
CA PHE A 64 12.60 -12.93 22.47
C PHE A 64 11.18 -13.07 23.02
N ASP A 65 10.47 -11.94 22.97
CA ASP A 65 9.09 -11.82 23.37
C ASP A 65 8.18 -11.61 22.15
N PHE A 66 7.03 -12.29 22.17
CA PHE A 66 6.07 -12.38 21.06
C PHE A 66 4.68 -11.86 21.45
N LEU A 67 4.59 -10.90 22.38
CA LEU A 67 3.34 -10.35 22.95
C LEU A 67 2.25 -9.93 21.94
N GLY A 68 2.55 -9.82 20.64
CA GLY A 68 1.58 -9.49 19.58
C GLY A 68 0.76 -10.66 19.01
N ALA A 69 1.09 -11.92 19.32
CA ALA A 69 0.46 -13.09 18.67
C ALA A 69 -0.96 -13.46 19.18
N LYS A 70 -1.53 -12.70 20.13
CA LYS A 70 -2.82 -13.01 20.76
C LYS A 70 -3.83 -11.89 20.52
N ILE A 71 -4.44 -11.87 19.34
CA ILE A 71 -5.71 -11.15 19.14
C ILE A 71 -6.76 -12.23 18.91
N SER A 72 -7.49 -12.55 19.97
CA SER A 72 -8.75 -13.29 19.89
C SER A 72 -9.85 -12.25 19.90
N ILE A 73 -10.34 -11.84 18.72
CA ILE A 73 -11.62 -11.11 18.63
C ILE A 73 -12.68 -12.06 19.19
N GLN A 74 -13.23 -11.74 20.37
CA GLN A 74 -14.28 -12.55 20.96
C GLN A 74 -15.52 -12.44 20.06
N ARG A 75 -16.16 -13.58 19.78
CA ARG A 75 -17.46 -13.62 19.12
C ARG A 75 -18.51 -13.08 20.10
N GLU A 76 -18.76 -11.78 20.06
CA GLU A 76 -20.02 -11.23 20.54
C GLU A 76 -21.14 -11.53 19.53
N ASP A 77 -22.39 -11.30 19.95
CA ASP A 77 -23.60 -11.48 19.14
C ASP A 77 -23.45 -10.85 17.74
N HIS A 78 -24.12 -11.41 16.73
CA HIS A 78 -24.15 -10.86 15.37
C HIS A 78 -24.81 -9.47 15.37
N LEU A 79 -24.01 -8.44 15.58
CA LEU A 79 -24.42 -7.03 15.51
C LEU A 79 -24.77 -6.66 14.06
N PRO A 80 -25.56 -5.61 13.85
CA PRO A 80 -25.57 -4.91 12.57
C PRO A 80 -24.15 -4.53 12.15
N ILE A 81 -23.83 -4.66 10.86
CA ILE A 81 -22.47 -4.51 10.34
C ILE A 81 -21.86 -3.12 10.65
N GLU A 82 -22.66 -2.05 10.63
CA GLU A 82 -22.20 -0.71 10.98
C GLU A 82 -21.83 -0.62 12.47
N GLU A 83 -22.63 -1.21 13.37
CA GLU A 83 -22.33 -1.25 14.81
C GLU A 83 -21.09 -2.10 15.11
N HIS A 84 -20.90 -3.18 14.36
CA HIS A 84 -19.70 -4.00 14.44
C HIS A 84 -18.45 -3.22 14.01
N ILE A 85 -18.52 -2.47 12.90
CA ILE A 85 -17.40 -1.63 12.44
C ILE A 85 -17.06 -0.56 13.48
N GLU A 86 -18.06 0.08 14.11
CA GLU A 86 -17.79 1.08 15.14
C GLU A 86 -17.02 0.53 16.34
N LYS A 87 -17.35 -0.70 16.79
CA LYS A 87 -16.57 -1.39 17.82
C LYS A 87 -15.17 -1.74 17.34
N LEU A 88 -15.05 -2.20 16.10
CA LEU A 88 -13.75 -2.57 15.52
C LEU A 88 -12.78 -1.38 15.43
N TRP A 89 -13.24 -0.13 15.29
CA TRP A 89 -12.33 1.01 15.33
C TRP A 89 -11.54 1.09 16.63
N ASP A 90 -12.17 0.78 17.75
CA ASP A 90 -11.52 0.76 19.05
C ASP A 90 -10.60 -0.47 19.18
N GLU A 91 -11.04 -1.64 18.69
CA GLU A 91 -10.22 -2.87 18.70
C GLU A 91 -9.00 -2.83 17.77
N LEU A 92 -9.07 -2.09 16.67
CA LEU A 92 -7.98 -1.89 15.71
C LEU A 92 -7.06 -0.72 16.12
N THR A 93 -7.40 0.02 17.17
CA THR A 93 -6.55 1.12 17.66
C THR A 93 -5.30 0.56 18.34
N ARG A 94 -4.14 1.10 17.98
CA ARG A 94 -2.84 0.81 18.59
C ARG A 94 -2.12 2.08 18.98
N THR A 95 -1.11 1.93 19.84
CA THR A 95 -0.17 3.00 20.23
C THR A 95 1.24 2.45 20.19
N ALA A 96 2.20 3.27 19.76
CA ALA A 96 3.61 2.91 19.71
C ALA A 96 4.49 4.07 20.24
N TYR A 97 4.28 4.51 21.48
CA TYR A 97 4.97 5.70 22.01
C TYR A 97 6.46 5.50 22.31
N GLU A 98 6.93 4.25 22.31
CA GLU A 98 8.33 3.88 22.50
C GLU A 98 8.81 2.98 21.36
N GLU A 99 10.11 3.07 21.06
CA GLU A 99 10.78 2.10 20.20
C GLU A 99 10.82 0.75 20.92
N LYS A 100 10.31 -0.31 20.27
CA LYS A 100 10.25 -1.64 20.86
C LYS A 100 10.36 -2.72 19.77
N GLY A 101 11.44 -3.50 19.83
CA GLY A 101 11.71 -4.51 18.79
C GLY A 101 11.83 -3.81 17.43
N THR A 102 11.22 -4.35 16.39
CA THR A 102 11.22 -3.73 15.07
C THR A 102 10.17 -2.62 14.90
N LEU A 103 9.21 -2.48 15.82
CA LEU A 103 8.15 -1.48 15.72
C LEU A 103 8.72 -0.07 15.90
N LEU A 104 8.41 0.83 14.97
CA LEU A 104 8.83 2.22 15.02
C LEU A 104 7.94 3.00 15.99
N LYS A 105 8.56 3.95 16.69
CA LYS A 105 7.84 4.89 17.53
C LYS A 105 6.93 5.80 16.70
N LEU A 106 5.70 6.01 17.15
CA LEU A 106 4.74 6.99 16.62
C LEU A 106 4.20 7.89 17.74
N PRO A 107 4.04 9.20 17.49
CA PRO A 107 3.61 10.16 18.51
C PRO A 107 2.12 10.08 18.88
N LYS A 108 1.28 9.50 18.02
CA LYS A 108 -0.18 9.46 18.19
C LYS A 108 -0.73 8.03 18.06
N PRO A 109 -1.91 7.74 18.63
CA PRO A 109 -2.66 6.52 18.32
C PRO A 109 -2.93 6.40 16.81
N TYR A 110 -3.13 5.17 16.34
CA TYR A 110 -3.45 4.88 14.95
C TYR A 110 -4.31 3.63 14.84
N ILE A 111 -4.93 3.44 13.67
CA ILE A 111 -5.68 2.23 13.32
C ILE A 111 -4.78 1.31 12.50
N VAL A 112 -4.75 0.02 12.84
CA VAL A 112 -4.09 -1.01 12.03
C VAL A 112 -5.07 -1.68 11.07
N PRO A 113 -4.59 -2.32 9.98
CA PRO A 113 -5.49 -3.04 9.09
C PRO A 113 -6.25 -4.20 9.76
N GLY A 114 -5.57 -5.02 10.58
CA GLY A 114 -6.18 -6.17 11.26
C GLY A 114 -5.41 -7.47 11.05
N GLY A 115 -5.75 -8.51 11.82
CA GLY A 115 -5.08 -9.82 11.76
C GLY A 115 -3.59 -9.74 12.09
N ARG A 116 -2.74 -10.24 11.19
CA ARG A 116 -1.26 -10.23 11.32
C ARG A 116 -0.63 -8.84 11.20
N PHE A 117 -1.37 -7.86 10.66
CA PHE A 117 -0.90 -6.50 10.45
C PHE A 117 -1.16 -5.65 11.70
N ASN A 118 -0.17 -5.57 12.57
CA ASN A 118 -0.24 -4.89 13.86
C ASN A 118 0.47 -3.53 13.90
N GLU A 119 0.79 -3.00 12.73
CA GLU A 119 1.59 -1.79 12.54
C GLU A 119 0.81 -0.78 11.71
N PHE A 120 1.26 0.47 11.72
CA PHE A 120 0.72 1.50 10.85
C PHE A 120 1.12 1.22 9.40
N PHE A 121 0.16 1.12 8.48
CA PHE A 121 0.36 0.99 7.03
C PHE A 121 -0.05 2.28 6.32
N TYR A 122 0.73 2.70 5.31
CA TYR A 122 0.60 4.05 4.76
C TYR A 122 -0.69 4.26 3.95
N TRP A 123 -0.86 3.58 2.82
CA TRP A 123 -2.01 3.84 1.94
C TRP A 123 -3.33 3.32 2.51
N ASP A 124 -3.31 2.21 3.27
CA ASP A 124 -4.45 1.67 4.03
C ASP A 124 -5.09 2.75 4.91
N SER A 125 -4.24 3.57 5.54
CA SER A 125 -4.68 4.63 6.44
C SER A 125 -5.59 5.65 5.77
N TYR A 126 -5.43 5.92 4.47
CA TYR A 126 -6.35 6.82 3.75
C TYR A 126 -7.74 6.21 3.65
N PHE A 127 -7.83 4.92 3.31
CA PHE A 127 -9.12 4.24 3.18
C PHE A 127 -9.79 4.00 4.54
N ILE A 128 -9.00 3.80 5.60
CA ILE A 128 -9.49 3.83 6.98
C ILE A 128 -10.05 5.21 7.31
N MET A 129 -9.34 6.29 6.97
CA MET A 129 -9.80 7.66 7.25
C MET A 129 -11.14 7.98 6.58
N LEU A 130 -11.46 7.40 5.42
CA LEU A 130 -12.79 7.55 4.80
C LEU A 130 -13.89 7.05 5.75
N GLY A 131 -13.68 5.88 6.36
CA GLY A 131 -14.58 5.34 7.39
C GLY A 131 -14.66 6.19 8.63
N LEU A 132 -13.50 6.63 9.14
CA LEU A 132 -13.43 7.48 10.33
C LEU A 132 -14.15 8.83 10.11
N GLN A 133 -14.12 9.37 8.90
CA GLN A 133 -14.88 10.57 8.52
C GLN A 133 -16.38 10.33 8.68
N VAL A 134 -16.91 9.22 8.13
CA VAL A 134 -18.32 8.84 8.28
C VAL A 134 -18.69 8.63 9.75
N SER A 135 -17.78 8.01 10.50
CA SER A 135 -17.95 7.71 11.93
C SER A 135 -17.81 8.96 12.83
N GLY A 136 -17.47 10.13 12.27
CA GLY A 136 -17.22 11.35 13.03
C GLY A 136 -15.95 11.31 13.91
N ARG A 137 -15.06 10.34 13.70
CA ARG A 137 -13.82 10.12 14.48
C ARG A 137 -12.68 11.02 14.00
N VAL A 138 -12.94 12.33 13.96
CA VAL A 138 -12.04 13.36 13.39
C VAL A 138 -10.67 13.41 14.09
N GLU A 139 -10.63 13.25 15.42
CA GLU A 139 -9.37 13.24 16.17
C GLU A 139 -8.44 12.11 15.70
N MET A 140 -8.98 10.93 15.39
CA MET A 140 -8.19 9.81 14.86
C MET A 140 -7.66 10.12 13.45
N MET A 141 -8.44 10.81 12.61
CA MET A 141 -7.96 11.27 11.29
C MET A 141 -6.77 12.23 11.44
N GLU A 142 -6.84 13.17 12.37
CA GLU A 142 -5.73 14.08 12.67
C GLU A 142 -4.51 13.34 13.21
N ASN A 143 -4.71 12.34 14.07
CA ASN A 143 -3.65 11.50 14.60
C ASN A 143 -2.92 10.70 13.50
N ILE A 144 -3.64 10.16 12.53
CA ILE A 144 -3.08 9.47 11.36
C ILE A 144 -2.21 10.43 10.53
N ILE A 145 -2.72 11.63 10.22
CA ILE A 145 -1.96 12.65 9.48
C ILE A 145 -0.71 13.07 10.24
N GLU A 146 -0.81 13.25 11.56
CA GLU A 146 0.34 13.61 12.40
C GLU A 146 1.39 12.49 12.45
N ASN A 147 0.98 11.22 12.48
CA ASN A 147 1.88 10.08 12.38
C ASN A 147 2.58 10.00 11.01
N CYS A 148 1.86 10.21 9.89
CA CYS A 148 2.47 10.33 8.56
C CYS A 148 3.49 11.48 8.53
N SER A 149 3.12 12.64 9.05
CA SER A 149 4.02 13.81 9.11
C SER A 149 5.26 13.52 9.94
N TYR A 150 5.10 12.89 11.11
CA TYR A 150 6.22 12.47 11.94
C TYR A 150 7.18 11.55 11.17
N LEU A 151 6.67 10.49 10.53
CA LEU A 151 7.47 9.56 9.73
C LEU A 151 8.20 10.26 8.58
N ILE A 152 7.52 11.12 7.82
CA ILE A 152 8.16 11.92 6.77
C ILE A 152 9.26 12.81 7.35
N GLN A 153 9.04 13.41 8.53
CA GLN A 153 10.03 14.29 9.14
C GLN A 153 11.23 13.54 9.74
N THR A 154 11.03 12.36 10.32
CA THR A 154 12.12 11.63 11.00
C THR A 154 12.81 10.62 10.10
N VAL A 155 12.09 9.96 9.19
CA VAL A 155 12.59 8.94 8.25
C VAL A 155 12.90 9.54 6.88
N GLY A 156 12.12 10.54 6.44
CA GLY A 156 12.22 11.16 5.11
C GLY A 156 11.04 10.83 4.19
N PHE A 157 10.27 9.81 4.52
CA PHE A 157 9.07 9.34 3.82
C PHE A 157 8.20 8.53 4.80
N VAL A 158 6.98 8.17 4.41
CA VAL A 158 6.19 7.18 5.16
C VAL A 158 6.61 5.79 4.69
N PRO A 159 7.25 4.94 5.52
CA PRO A 159 7.58 3.56 5.14
C PRO A 159 6.30 2.74 4.85
N ASN A 160 6.45 1.63 4.12
CA ASN A 160 5.35 0.71 3.82
C ASN A 160 4.49 0.41 5.06
N ALA A 161 5.15 -0.02 6.13
CA ALA A 161 4.59 -0.03 7.47
C ALA A 161 5.58 0.47 8.52
N SER A 162 5.10 0.75 9.73
CA SER A 162 5.92 1.29 10.83
C SER A 162 6.84 0.26 11.49
N ARG A 163 7.65 -0.48 10.72
CA ARG A 163 8.69 -1.40 11.21
C ARG A 163 10.04 -1.12 10.55
N THR A 164 11.13 -1.45 11.25
CA THR A 164 12.51 -1.18 10.76
C THR A 164 12.85 -1.86 9.44
N HIS A 165 12.30 -3.05 9.16
CA HIS A 165 12.51 -3.77 7.89
C HIS A 165 11.75 -3.16 6.70
N PHE A 166 10.88 -2.18 6.93
CA PHE A 166 10.21 -1.40 5.88
C PHE A 166 10.89 -0.05 5.60
N LEU A 167 11.99 0.29 6.27
CA LEU A 167 12.71 1.55 6.06
C LEU A 167 13.46 1.63 4.71
N SER A 168 13.33 0.63 3.84
CA SER A 168 13.90 0.63 2.49
C SER A 168 12.92 1.09 1.40
N ARG A 169 11.62 1.14 1.70
CA ARG A 169 10.54 1.45 0.75
C ARG A 169 9.34 2.14 1.40
N SER A 170 8.61 2.91 0.60
CA SER A 170 7.35 3.56 0.98
C SER A 170 6.13 2.67 0.62
N GLN A 171 5.02 3.33 0.29
CA GLN A 171 3.78 2.81 -0.28
C GLN A 171 3.17 3.91 -1.18
N PRO A 172 2.05 3.69 -1.89
CA PRO A 172 1.43 4.73 -2.72
C PRO A 172 1.22 6.06 -1.94
N PRO A 173 1.61 7.24 -2.48
CA PRO A 173 1.70 8.47 -1.69
C PRO A 173 0.34 9.19 -1.52
N TYR A 174 -0.41 8.72 -0.52
CA TYR A 174 -1.76 9.21 -0.22
C TYR A 174 -1.80 10.40 0.77
N PHE A 175 -0.68 10.85 1.34
CA PHE A 175 -0.69 11.91 2.36
C PHE A 175 -1.35 13.20 1.86
N SER A 176 -1.13 13.61 0.61
CA SER A 176 -1.81 14.79 0.04
C SER A 176 -3.34 14.61 -0.06
N LEU A 177 -3.83 13.40 -0.37
CA LEU A 177 -5.26 13.08 -0.38
C LEU A 177 -5.85 13.00 1.03
N MET A 178 -5.07 12.54 2.02
CA MET A 178 -5.47 12.56 3.43
C MET A 178 -5.74 14.00 3.92
N LEU A 179 -4.94 14.97 3.46
CA LEU A 179 -5.18 16.39 3.77
C LEU A 179 -6.49 16.89 3.15
N ASP A 180 -6.77 16.55 1.90
CA ASP A 180 -8.04 16.89 1.25
C ASP A 180 -9.23 16.32 2.03
N LEU A 181 -9.14 15.07 2.47
CA LEU A 181 -10.19 14.43 3.26
C LEU A 181 -10.41 15.12 4.63
N LEU A 182 -9.34 15.52 5.31
CA LEU A 182 -9.45 16.29 6.55
C LEU A 182 -10.03 17.69 6.30
N PHE A 183 -9.64 18.35 5.21
CA PHE A 183 -10.21 19.64 4.79
C PHE A 183 -11.70 19.52 4.50
N GLU A 184 -12.15 18.48 3.82
CA GLU A 184 -13.56 18.23 3.55
C GLU A 184 -14.39 18.16 4.84
N THR A 185 -13.78 17.69 5.93
CA THR A 185 -14.41 17.56 7.24
C THR A 185 -14.36 18.86 8.05
N LYS A 186 -13.18 19.48 8.16
CA LYS A 186 -12.95 20.63 9.04
C LYS A 186 -13.19 21.99 8.38
N LYS A 187 -13.17 22.05 7.04
CA LYS A 187 -13.20 23.27 6.22
C LYS A 187 -12.12 24.29 6.59
N ASP A 188 -10.99 23.82 7.09
CA ASP A 188 -9.86 24.65 7.52
C ASP A 188 -8.69 24.52 6.52
N GLU A 189 -8.45 25.56 5.72
CA GLU A 189 -7.35 25.58 4.75
C GLU A 189 -5.97 25.68 5.40
N ALA A 190 -5.89 26.05 6.70
CA ALA A 190 -4.62 26.16 7.40
C ALA A 190 -3.86 24.83 7.48
N ILE A 191 -4.55 23.68 7.33
CA ILE A 191 -3.91 22.37 7.30
C ILE A 191 -2.89 22.24 6.16
N TYR A 192 -3.16 22.83 5.00
CA TYR A 192 -2.23 22.78 3.86
C TYR A 192 -0.98 23.60 4.13
N ILE A 193 -1.11 24.70 4.86
CA ILE A 193 0.01 25.52 5.32
C ILE A 193 0.80 24.75 6.38
N LYS A 194 0.11 24.21 7.40
CA LYS A 194 0.71 23.43 8.50
C LYS A 194 1.61 22.30 7.98
N TYR A 195 1.17 21.57 6.96
CA TYR A 195 1.89 20.41 6.44
C TYR A 195 2.71 20.70 5.17
N TYR A 196 2.91 21.97 4.79
CA TYR A 196 3.65 22.33 3.57
C TYR A 196 5.04 21.71 3.47
N ASP A 197 5.85 21.83 4.53
CA ASP A 197 7.21 21.28 4.55
C ASP A 197 7.22 19.75 4.60
N THR A 198 6.17 19.13 5.14
CA THR A 198 5.98 17.68 5.09
C THR A 198 5.72 17.23 3.66
N LEU A 199 4.79 17.87 2.95
CA LEU A 199 4.51 17.57 1.53
C LEU A 199 5.76 17.76 0.65
N LYS A 200 6.54 18.82 0.89
CA LYS A 200 7.79 19.06 0.15
C LYS A 200 8.82 17.96 0.39
N LYS A 201 8.94 17.49 1.63
CA LYS A 201 9.91 16.45 2.01
C LYS A 201 9.53 15.10 1.40
N GLU A 202 8.26 14.74 1.43
CA GLU A 202 7.77 13.55 0.73
C GLU A 202 7.98 13.67 -0.79
N TYR A 203 7.64 14.82 -1.39
CA TYR A 203 7.88 15.03 -2.82
C TYR A 203 9.38 14.92 -3.17
N ALA A 204 10.27 15.44 -2.33
CA ALA A 204 11.72 15.31 -2.51
C ALA A 204 12.20 13.84 -2.45
N PHE A 205 11.56 12.99 -1.63
CA PHE A 205 11.82 11.55 -1.62
C PHE A 205 11.46 10.89 -2.96
N TRP A 206 10.26 11.18 -3.50
CA TRP A 206 9.83 10.64 -4.80
C TRP A 206 10.67 11.16 -5.97
N MET A 207 11.14 12.40 -5.89
CA MET A 207 11.97 13.03 -6.92
C MET A 207 13.48 12.86 -6.68
N ASN A 208 13.89 12.04 -5.70
CA ASN A 208 15.29 11.87 -5.34
C ASN A 208 16.09 11.24 -6.49
N GLY A 209 17.15 11.94 -6.93
CA GLY A 209 18.01 11.52 -8.04
C GLY A 209 17.78 12.25 -9.37
N ILE A 210 16.74 13.09 -9.46
CA ILE A 210 16.40 13.80 -10.72
C ILE A 210 17.55 14.65 -11.29
N GLU A 211 18.37 15.27 -10.45
CA GLU A 211 19.45 16.18 -10.87
C GLU A 211 20.60 15.47 -11.60
N HIS A 212 20.74 14.17 -11.40
CA HIS A 212 21.81 13.35 -11.99
C HIS A 212 21.31 12.48 -13.14
N LEU A 213 20.07 12.72 -13.61
CA LEU A 213 19.36 11.81 -14.47
C LEU A 213 19.59 12.12 -15.96
N GLU A 214 20.25 11.19 -16.64
CA GLU A 214 20.46 11.22 -18.10
C GLU A 214 19.20 10.74 -18.84
N ASN A 215 19.05 11.10 -20.12
CA ASN A 215 17.92 10.62 -20.92
C ASN A 215 17.97 9.10 -21.06
N ALA A 216 16.79 8.46 -21.13
CA ALA A 216 16.64 7.00 -21.18
C ALA A 216 17.27 6.26 -19.98
N SER A 217 17.31 6.90 -18.81
CA SER A 217 17.84 6.33 -17.57
C SER A 217 16.86 6.46 -16.41
N ASN A 218 17.15 5.79 -15.31
CA ASN A 218 16.40 5.85 -14.07
C ASN A 218 17.37 5.90 -12.88
N ILE A 219 17.00 6.65 -11.85
CA ILE A 219 17.69 6.69 -10.56
C ILE A 219 16.60 6.59 -9.50
N ASN A 220 16.69 5.57 -8.65
CA ASN A 220 15.70 5.29 -7.62
C ASN A 220 14.27 5.25 -8.22
N ARG A 221 13.40 6.17 -7.76
CA ARG A 221 11.98 6.30 -8.12
C ARG A 221 11.74 7.24 -9.30
N VAL A 222 12.78 7.81 -9.90
CA VAL A 222 12.68 8.77 -11.00
C VAL A 222 13.13 8.12 -12.30
N VAL A 223 12.31 8.27 -13.34
CA VAL A 223 12.58 7.81 -14.70
C VAL A 223 12.65 9.02 -15.61
N LYS A 224 13.68 9.08 -16.46
CA LYS A 224 13.76 10.02 -17.57
C LYS A 224 13.66 9.28 -18.87
N THR A 225 12.59 9.52 -19.62
CA THR A 225 12.34 8.84 -20.89
C THR A 225 13.38 9.23 -21.94
N ILE A 226 13.35 8.56 -23.10
CA ILE A 226 14.21 8.92 -24.23
C ILE A 226 13.98 10.37 -24.71
N ASN A 227 12.78 10.91 -24.50
CA ASN A 227 12.43 12.28 -24.87
C ASN A 227 12.83 13.31 -23.81
N GLY A 228 13.41 12.88 -22.68
CA GLY A 228 13.75 13.76 -21.56
C GLY A 228 12.59 14.03 -20.60
N ASP A 229 11.44 13.41 -20.82
CA ASP A 229 10.27 13.54 -19.95
C ASP A 229 10.48 12.82 -18.61
N ILE A 230 9.94 13.36 -17.53
CA ILE A 230 10.11 12.81 -16.18
C ILE A 230 8.84 12.06 -15.77
N LEU A 231 9.03 10.80 -15.38
CA LEU A 231 8.02 9.93 -14.76
C LEU A 231 8.57 9.41 -13.44
N ASN A 232 7.70 8.75 -12.67
CA ASN A 232 8.09 8.01 -11.49
C ASN A 232 7.77 6.53 -11.61
N ARG A 233 8.53 5.73 -10.86
CA ARG A 233 8.32 4.29 -10.67
C ARG A 233 8.40 3.90 -9.20
N TYR A 234 7.86 2.75 -8.86
CA TYR A 234 8.16 2.12 -7.56
C TYR A 234 9.59 1.56 -7.53
N TYR A 235 10.24 1.67 -6.37
CA TYR A 235 11.64 1.26 -6.18
C TYR A 235 11.95 1.03 -4.69
N ASP A 236 12.45 -0.15 -4.33
CA ASP A 236 13.07 -0.40 -3.02
C ASP A 236 14.60 -0.24 -3.11
N ALA A 237 15.21 0.34 -2.07
CA ALA A 237 16.66 0.56 -2.01
C ALA A 237 17.48 -0.74 -1.84
N GLU A 238 16.89 -1.78 -1.26
CA GLU A 238 17.51 -3.08 -1.02
C GLU A 238 17.27 -4.06 -2.16
N ASN A 239 18.24 -4.95 -2.40
CA ASN A 239 18.14 -6.08 -3.34
C ASN A 239 18.46 -7.39 -2.61
N GLU A 240 17.72 -7.66 -1.55
CA GLU A 240 17.88 -8.82 -0.65
C GLU A 240 16.50 -9.42 -0.36
N PRO A 241 16.36 -10.69 0.06
CA PRO A 241 15.07 -11.22 0.47
C PRO A 241 14.39 -10.36 1.55
N ARG A 242 13.07 -10.19 1.46
CA ARG A 242 12.25 -9.48 2.45
C ARG A 242 12.29 -10.22 3.80
N PRO A 243 12.63 -9.56 4.93
CA PRO A 243 12.62 -10.24 6.22
C PRO A 243 11.27 -10.90 6.57
N GLU A 244 10.15 -10.26 6.21
CA GLU A 244 8.81 -10.73 6.51
C GLU A 244 8.30 -11.89 5.62
N SER A 245 9.00 -12.19 4.52
CA SER A 245 8.71 -13.27 3.56
C SER A 245 10.01 -13.97 3.10
N TYR A 246 10.98 -14.13 4.01
CA TYR A 246 12.38 -14.44 3.69
C TYR A 246 12.60 -15.72 2.89
N LEU A 247 11.95 -16.82 3.28
CA LEU A 247 12.10 -18.10 2.56
C LEU A 247 11.33 -18.09 1.26
N ILE A 248 10.16 -17.47 1.24
CA ILE A 248 9.33 -17.39 0.03
C ILE A 248 10.11 -16.65 -1.06
N ASP A 249 10.72 -15.51 -0.73
CA ASP A 249 11.57 -14.76 -1.66
C ASP A 249 12.74 -15.61 -2.18
N ILE A 250 13.40 -16.39 -1.31
CA ILE A 250 14.52 -17.25 -1.70
C ILE A 250 14.05 -18.37 -2.65
N GLU A 251 12.95 -19.04 -2.31
CA GLU A 251 12.35 -20.11 -3.11
C GLU A 251 11.89 -19.57 -4.48
N ASP A 252 11.21 -18.42 -4.52
CA ASP A 252 10.74 -17.80 -5.76
C ASP A 252 11.88 -17.24 -6.62
N SER A 253 13.03 -16.93 -6.04
CA SER A 253 14.22 -16.45 -6.77
C SER A 253 14.90 -17.54 -7.61
N GLU A 254 14.54 -18.81 -7.43
CA GLU A 254 15.11 -19.91 -8.21
C GLU A 254 14.88 -19.68 -9.71
N ASN A 255 15.98 -19.53 -10.46
CA ASN A 255 16.01 -19.20 -11.90
C ASN A 255 15.54 -17.78 -12.27
N ALA A 256 15.46 -16.86 -11.31
CA ALA A 256 15.17 -15.45 -11.55
C ALA A 256 16.44 -14.63 -11.87
N GLY A 257 16.26 -13.39 -12.34
CA GLY A 257 17.36 -12.47 -12.65
C GLY A 257 17.98 -11.80 -11.41
N GLU A 258 19.13 -11.13 -11.58
CA GLU A 258 19.89 -10.51 -10.47
C GLU A 258 19.12 -9.44 -9.68
N GLU A 259 18.18 -8.73 -10.32
CA GLU A 259 17.35 -7.70 -9.68
C GLU A 259 16.02 -8.25 -9.14
N PHE A 260 15.87 -9.57 -9.02
CA PHE A 260 14.61 -10.21 -8.59
C PHE A 260 14.11 -9.66 -7.25
N TYR A 261 14.94 -9.68 -6.21
CA TYR A 261 14.53 -9.22 -4.87
C TYR A 261 14.14 -7.75 -4.86
N ARG A 262 14.84 -6.91 -5.61
CA ARG A 262 14.47 -5.50 -5.73
C ARG A 262 13.15 -5.32 -6.48
N ASN A 263 12.87 -6.09 -7.52
CA ASN A 263 11.58 -6.06 -8.20
C ASN A 263 10.43 -6.49 -7.27
N ILE A 264 10.63 -7.56 -6.50
CA ILE A 264 9.71 -8.04 -5.47
C ILE A 264 9.41 -6.96 -4.43
N ARG A 265 10.45 -6.36 -3.86
CA ARG A 265 10.29 -5.29 -2.87
C ARG A 265 9.68 -4.03 -3.44
N SER A 266 9.97 -3.69 -4.69
CA SER A 266 9.37 -2.56 -5.39
C SER A 266 7.89 -2.81 -5.67
N ALA A 267 7.48 -4.04 -5.96
CA ALA A 267 6.07 -4.41 -6.04
C ALA A 267 5.37 -4.27 -4.67
N CYS A 268 6.06 -4.54 -3.56
CA CYS A 268 5.53 -4.23 -2.22
C CYS A 268 5.40 -2.72 -1.98
N GLU A 269 6.29 -1.87 -2.52
CA GLU A 269 6.13 -0.40 -2.49
C GLU A 269 4.91 0.07 -3.28
N SER A 270 4.48 -0.68 -4.29
CA SER A 270 3.25 -0.38 -5.04
C SER A 270 1.96 -0.68 -4.26
N GLY A 271 2.06 -1.47 -3.19
CA GLY A 271 0.91 -2.04 -2.48
C GLY A 271 0.27 -3.24 -3.18
N TRP A 272 0.77 -3.68 -4.35
CA TRP A 272 0.25 -4.84 -5.09
C TRP A 272 1.24 -6.01 -5.10
N ASP A 273 1.54 -6.57 -3.94
CA ASP A 273 2.37 -7.76 -3.78
C ASP A 273 1.51 -9.04 -3.75
N PHE A 274 1.40 -9.86 -4.80
CA PHE A 274 1.84 -9.65 -6.17
C PHE A 274 0.67 -9.71 -7.16
N SER A 275 0.99 -9.37 -8.41
CA SER A 275 0.05 -9.24 -9.52
C SER A 275 0.75 -9.55 -10.85
N SER A 276 -0.01 -10.12 -11.78
CA SER A 276 0.34 -10.25 -13.20
C SER A 276 0.72 -8.93 -13.85
N ARG A 277 0.28 -7.79 -13.27
CA ARG A 277 0.67 -6.43 -13.66
C ARG A 277 2.18 -6.24 -13.76
N TRP A 278 2.94 -6.95 -12.92
CA TRP A 278 4.39 -6.80 -12.79
C TRP A 278 5.20 -7.82 -13.58
N PHE A 279 4.57 -8.88 -14.11
CA PHE A 279 5.27 -10.03 -14.68
C PHE A 279 5.43 -9.85 -16.19
N ALA A 280 6.65 -10.07 -16.70
CA ALA A 280 6.94 -9.88 -18.12
C ALA A 280 6.11 -10.80 -19.03
N ASP A 281 5.80 -12.02 -18.56
CA ASP A 281 4.88 -12.96 -19.22
C ASP A 281 3.42 -12.81 -18.75
N GLY A 282 3.20 -12.03 -17.70
CA GLY A 282 1.92 -11.83 -17.03
C GLY A 282 1.39 -13.08 -16.32
N GLU A 283 2.25 -14.02 -15.93
CA GLU A 283 1.89 -15.29 -15.28
C GLU A 283 2.84 -15.66 -14.13
N ASN A 284 4.15 -15.66 -14.36
CA ASN A 284 5.13 -16.23 -13.43
C ASN A 284 5.91 -15.14 -12.67
N ILE A 285 5.98 -15.30 -11.34
CA ILE A 285 6.64 -14.34 -10.45
C ILE A 285 8.14 -14.19 -10.73
N GLN A 286 8.81 -15.25 -11.22
CA GLN A 286 10.21 -15.24 -11.63
C GLN A 286 10.50 -14.21 -12.73
N THR A 287 9.47 -13.81 -13.50
CA THR A 287 9.59 -12.83 -14.58
C THR A 287 9.23 -11.41 -14.14
N ILE A 288 9.10 -11.17 -12.82
CA ILE A 288 8.76 -9.86 -12.27
C ILE A 288 9.76 -8.78 -12.72
N GLU A 289 9.22 -7.68 -13.27
CA GLU A 289 10.00 -6.59 -13.84
C GLU A 289 9.51 -5.19 -13.44
N THR A 290 8.97 -5.05 -12.22
CA THR A 290 8.49 -3.78 -11.64
C THR A 290 9.41 -2.58 -11.90
N LEU A 291 10.73 -2.76 -11.77
CA LEU A 291 11.71 -1.70 -12.01
C LEU A 291 11.71 -1.16 -13.45
N ASN A 292 11.25 -1.94 -14.41
CA ASN A 292 11.17 -1.50 -15.81
C ASN A 292 9.89 -0.72 -16.12
N LEU A 293 8.98 -0.57 -15.16
CA LEU A 293 7.68 0.05 -15.35
C LEU A 293 7.67 1.46 -14.75
N ALA A 294 6.91 2.35 -15.37
CA ALA A 294 6.42 3.56 -14.74
C ALA A 294 4.91 3.38 -14.64
N GLU A 295 4.35 3.57 -13.44
CA GLU A 295 2.99 3.17 -13.15
C GLU A 295 2.02 4.34 -13.20
N VAL A 296 0.84 4.11 -13.79
CA VAL A 296 -0.16 5.18 -13.99
C VAL A 296 -0.68 5.73 -12.66
N ASP A 297 -0.89 4.86 -11.67
CA ASP A 297 -1.37 5.22 -10.34
C ASP A 297 -0.37 6.10 -9.58
N LEU A 298 0.89 5.72 -9.51
CA LEU A 298 1.94 6.51 -8.86
C LEU A 298 2.04 7.91 -9.46
N ASN A 299 2.06 8.00 -10.80
CA ASN A 299 2.19 9.28 -11.48
C ASN A 299 0.93 10.16 -11.30
N CYS A 300 -0.25 9.55 -11.21
CA CYS A 300 -1.49 10.24 -10.83
C CYS A 300 -1.42 10.80 -9.39
N LEU A 301 -0.94 10.01 -8.44
CA LEU A 301 -0.80 10.44 -7.03
C LEU A 301 0.24 11.57 -6.87
N LEU A 302 1.35 11.51 -7.60
CA LEU A 302 2.35 12.58 -7.59
C LEU A 302 1.84 13.87 -8.24
N TRP A 303 0.96 13.77 -9.25
CA TRP A 303 0.27 14.95 -9.78
C TRP A 303 -0.58 15.62 -8.70
N HIS A 304 -1.30 14.82 -7.91
CA HIS A 304 -2.11 15.34 -6.80
C HIS A 304 -1.24 16.02 -5.74
N LEU A 305 -0.09 15.42 -5.40
CA LEU A 305 0.89 16.02 -4.50
C LEU A 305 1.43 17.36 -5.02
N GLU A 306 1.81 17.45 -6.30
CA GLU A 306 2.26 18.70 -6.94
C GLU A 306 1.16 19.77 -6.92
N LYS A 307 -0.09 19.38 -7.20
CA LYS A 307 -1.26 20.28 -7.09
C LYS A 307 -1.46 20.81 -5.68
N THR A 308 -1.30 19.94 -4.68
CA THR A 308 -1.44 20.29 -3.26
C THR A 308 -0.33 21.23 -2.81
N LEU A 309 0.91 21.01 -3.28
CA LEU A 309 2.04 21.90 -3.05
C LEU A 309 1.85 23.28 -3.69
N ALA A 310 1.29 23.33 -4.90
CA ALA A 310 0.93 24.60 -5.53
C ALA A 310 -0.15 25.34 -4.74
N LYS A 311 -1.22 24.65 -4.29
CA LYS A 311 -2.28 25.22 -3.44
C LYS A 311 -1.71 25.79 -2.14
N SER A 312 -0.91 25.01 -1.42
CA SER A 312 -0.29 25.43 -0.16
C SER A 312 0.68 26.60 -0.35
N SER A 313 1.44 26.63 -1.46
CA SER A 313 2.32 27.76 -1.79
C SER A 313 1.52 29.04 -2.04
N ALA A 314 0.38 28.95 -2.74
CA ALA A 314 -0.51 30.09 -2.98
C ALA A 314 -1.10 30.65 -1.68
N LEU A 315 -1.57 29.78 -0.78
CA LEU A 315 -2.10 30.17 0.54
C LEU A 315 -1.06 30.91 1.41
N GLN A 316 0.23 30.65 1.18
CA GLN A 316 1.35 31.31 1.87
C GLN A 316 1.92 32.51 1.10
N ASN A 317 1.34 32.88 -0.05
CA ASN A 317 1.87 33.92 -0.95
C ASN A 317 3.30 33.66 -1.46
N LEU A 318 3.66 32.38 -1.66
CA LEU A 318 4.97 31.96 -2.18
C LEU A 318 4.93 31.81 -3.71
N SER A 319 4.80 32.92 -4.44
CA SER A 319 4.51 32.92 -5.89
C SER A 319 5.51 32.12 -6.74
N GLU A 320 6.81 32.16 -6.43
CA GLU A 320 7.82 31.38 -7.17
C GLU A 320 7.59 29.87 -6.99
N LYS A 321 7.28 29.42 -5.77
CA LYS A 321 7.01 28.01 -5.46
C LYS A 321 5.68 27.56 -6.04
N GLU A 322 4.67 28.43 -5.98
CA GLU A 322 3.38 28.18 -6.63
C GLU A 322 3.55 27.93 -8.13
N ASN A 323 4.25 28.81 -8.84
CA ASN A 323 4.52 28.66 -10.28
C ASN A 323 5.32 27.39 -10.57
N TYR A 324 6.38 27.14 -9.80
CA TYR A 324 7.18 25.92 -9.94
C TYR A 324 6.35 24.63 -9.84
N PHE A 325 5.48 24.52 -8.83
CA PHE A 325 4.65 23.32 -8.67
C PHE A 325 3.48 23.26 -9.66
N LYS A 326 2.94 24.41 -10.10
CA LYS A 326 1.95 24.47 -11.19
C LYS A 326 2.53 23.94 -12.50
N GLU A 327 3.75 24.32 -12.85
CA GLU A 327 4.43 23.83 -14.05
C GLU A 327 4.67 22.33 -14.00
N ARG A 328 5.11 21.80 -12.85
CA ARG A 328 5.31 20.36 -12.66
C ARG A 328 4.01 19.58 -12.76
N ALA A 329 2.95 20.01 -12.09
CA ALA A 329 1.63 19.40 -12.20
C ALA A 329 1.09 19.44 -13.64
N ALA A 330 1.30 20.54 -14.36
CA ALA A 330 0.91 20.66 -15.77
C ALA A 330 1.70 19.69 -16.66
N GLY A 331 3.03 19.61 -16.47
CA GLY A 331 3.89 18.67 -17.18
C GLY A 331 3.50 17.22 -16.89
N ARG A 332 3.31 16.84 -15.63
CA ARG A 332 2.92 15.48 -15.25
C ARG A 332 1.56 15.08 -15.81
N ARG A 333 0.58 15.99 -15.85
CA ARG A 333 -0.70 15.75 -16.52
C ARG A 333 -0.52 15.40 -18.00
N GLN A 334 0.31 16.16 -18.72
CA GLN A 334 0.63 15.86 -20.11
C GLN A 334 1.33 14.51 -20.26
N MET A 335 2.23 14.17 -19.34
CA MET A 335 2.93 12.88 -19.35
C MET A 335 1.99 11.71 -19.07
N ILE A 336 0.98 11.89 -18.22
CA ILE A 336 -0.01 10.86 -17.95
C ILE A 336 -0.79 10.49 -19.21
N ASP A 337 -1.27 11.48 -19.95
CA ASP A 337 -1.94 11.23 -21.23
C ASP A 337 -0.97 10.68 -22.29
N LYS A 338 0.28 11.17 -22.35
CA LYS A 338 1.25 10.74 -23.36
C LYS A 338 1.72 9.29 -23.20
N TYR A 339 1.97 8.85 -21.96
CA TYR A 339 2.68 7.60 -21.68
C TYR A 339 1.79 6.47 -21.20
N PHE A 340 0.66 6.79 -20.56
CA PHE A 340 -0.21 5.78 -19.98
C PHE A 340 -1.49 5.55 -20.78
N TRP A 341 -1.95 6.50 -21.60
CA TRP A 341 -3.10 6.28 -22.46
C TRP A 341 -2.74 5.40 -23.67
N ASP A 342 -3.40 4.25 -23.79
CA ASP A 342 -3.22 3.33 -24.92
C ASP A 342 -4.40 3.44 -25.90
N GLU A 343 -4.24 4.23 -26.96
CA GLU A 343 -5.30 4.47 -27.96
C GLU A 343 -5.89 3.19 -28.57
N LYS A 344 -5.07 2.13 -28.70
CA LYS A 344 -5.50 0.86 -29.30
C LYS A 344 -6.49 0.11 -28.43
N SER A 345 -6.27 0.09 -27.12
CA SER A 345 -7.17 -0.57 -26.16
C SER A 345 -8.20 0.38 -25.55
N GLY A 346 -8.04 1.70 -25.73
CA GLY A 346 -8.97 2.71 -25.20
C GLY A 346 -8.97 2.77 -23.68
N THR A 347 -7.85 2.45 -23.03
CA THR A 347 -7.70 2.54 -21.57
C THR A 347 -6.30 3.02 -21.19
N TYR A 348 -6.15 3.39 -19.92
CA TYR A 348 -4.84 3.64 -19.33
C TYR A 348 -4.14 2.32 -18.97
N LYS A 349 -2.83 2.27 -19.16
CA LYS A 349 -1.91 1.18 -18.80
C LYS A 349 -0.62 1.76 -18.23
N ASP A 350 0.21 0.90 -17.64
CA ASP A 350 1.57 1.30 -17.26
C ASP A 350 2.47 1.44 -18.50
N TYR A 351 3.58 2.16 -18.33
CA TYR A 351 4.56 2.39 -19.38
C TYR A 351 5.83 1.57 -19.13
N HIS A 352 6.21 0.73 -20.08
CA HIS A 352 7.45 -0.03 -20.02
C HIS A 352 8.62 0.82 -20.52
N THR A 353 9.49 1.22 -19.60
CA THR A 353 10.55 2.21 -19.83
C THR A 353 11.70 1.70 -20.72
N LYS A 354 12.03 0.40 -20.67
CA LYS A 354 13.03 -0.21 -21.58
C LYS A 354 12.48 -0.49 -22.98
N LYS A 355 11.26 -1.03 -23.08
CA LYS A 355 10.59 -1.35 -24.36
C LYS A 355 9.97 -0.10 -25.02
N ASN A 356 9.90 1.03 -24.29
CA ASN A 356 9.33 2.30 -24.71
C ASN A 356 7.88 2.19 -25.23
N THR A 357 7.06 1.36 -24.58
CA THR A 357 5.68 1.07 -24.99
C THR A 357 4.78 0.87 -23.77
N THR A 358 3.47 1.01 -23.93
CA THR A 358 2.49 0.61 -22.93
C THR A 358 2.58 -0.90 -22.65
N THR A 359 2.32 -1.30 -21.40
CA THR A 359 2.33 -2.72 -21.00
C THR A 359 1.14 -3.47 -21.61
N PRO A 360 1.19 -4.81 -21.73
CA PRO A 360 0.05 -5.59 -22.18
C PRO A 360 -1.02 -5.80 -21.09
N SER A 361 -0.68 -5.56 -19.83
CA SER A 361 -1.56 -5.85 -18.68
C SER A 361 -2.83 -5.01 -18.70
N GLU A 362 -3.97 -5.64 -18.40
CA GLU A 362 -5.23 -4.98 -18.12
C GLU A 362 -5.44 -4.97 -16.60
N HIS A 363 -5.45 -3.78 -16.00
CA HIS A 363 -5.48 -3.64 -14.55
C HIS A 363 -6.33 -2.44 -14.10
N ILE A 364 -6.89 -2.57 -12.91
CA ILE A 364 -7.87 -1.63 -12.33
C ILE A 364 -7.26 -0.25 -11.98
N ALA A 365 -5.92 -0.12 -11.96
CA ALA A 365 -5.25 1.17 -11.79
C ALA A 365 -5.59 2.21 -12.89
N ALA A 366 -6.18 1.78 -14.01
CA ALA A 366 -6.78 2.66 -15.02
C ALA A 366 -7.86 3.61 -14.45
N LEU A 367 -8.37 3.36 -13.25
CA LEU A 367 -9.28 4.25 -12.54
C LEU A 367 -8.63 5.53 -12.01
N TYR A 368 -7.32 5.55 -11.72
CA TYR A 368 -6.68 6.71 -11.09
C TYR A 368 -6.81 8.02 -11.88
N PRO A 369 -6.60 8.03 -13.22
CA PRO A 369 -6.86 9.22 -14.02
C PRO A 369 -8.30 9.73 -13.92
N LEU A 370 -9.30 8.86 -13.77
CA LEU A 370 -10.70 9.29 -13.60
C LEU A 370 -10.98 9.73 -12.15
N PHE A 371 -10.45 9.00 -11.16
CA PHE A 371 -10.56 9.34 -9.75
C PHE A 371 -10.03 10.76 -9.46
N LEU A 372 -8.92 11.15 -10.07
CA LEU A 372 -8.31 12.48 -9.92
C LEU A 372 -8.73 13.50 -10.98
N LYS A 373 -9.74 13.19 -11.81
CA LYS A 373 -10.27 14.09 -12.87
C LYS A 373 -9.23 14.57 -13.89
N LEU A 374 -8.28 13.70 -14.21
CA LEU A 374 -7.22 13.93 -15.20
C LEU A 374 -7.68 13.62 -16.62
N ALA A 375 -8.46 12.56 -16.80
CA ALA A 375 -8.94 12.09 -18.10
C ALA A 375 -9.90 13.09 -18.77
N SER A 376 -9.91 13.13 -20.10
CA SER A 376 -10.97 13.76 -20.89
C SER A 376 -12.29 13.00 -20.77
N GLY A 377 -13.40 13.62 -21.20
CA GLY A 377 -14.71 12.97 -21.21
C GLY A 377 -14.75 11.71 -22.09
N GLU A 378 -14.07 11.72 -23.25
CA GLU A 378 -14.01 10.56 -24.15
C GLU A 378 -13.15 9.42 -23.56
N GLN A 379 -11.99 9.75 -22.99
CA GLN A 379 -11.16 8.78 -22.28
C GLN A 379 -11.93 8.15 -21.12
N ALA A 380 -12.61 8.97 -20.31
CA ALA A 380 -13.40 8.50 -19.19
C ALA A 380 -14.55 7.58 -19.62
N LYS A 381 -15.25 7.91 -20.71
CA LYS A 381 -16.30 7.07 -21.29
C LYS A 381 -15.76 5.73 -21.77
N SER A 382 -14.61 5.73 -22.44
CA SER A 382 -13.95 4.50 -22.90
C SER A 382 -13.54 3.61 -21.73
N VAL A 383 -12.90 4.18 -20.71
CA VAL A 383 -12.51 3.46 -19.49
C VAL A 383 -13.75 2.93 -18.75
N ALA A 384 -14.79 3.74 -18.57
CA ALA A 384 -16.03 3.31 -17.90
C ALA A 384 -16.64 2.07 -18.57
N LYS A 385 -16.68 2.05 -19.92
CA LYS A 385 -17.14 0.89 -20.67
C LYS A 385 -16.29 -0.36 -20.39
N ILE A 386 -14.96 -0.22 -20.41
CA ILE A 386 -14.04 -1.34 -20.13
C ILE A 386 -14.20 -1.85 -18.69
N ILE A 387 -14.36 -0.93 -17.73
CA ILE A 387 -14.61 -1.27 -16.33
C ILE A 387 -15.89 -2.10 -16.19
N GLU A 388 -16.98 -1.67 -16.82
CA GLU A 388 -18.24 -2.41 -16.79
C GLU A 388 -18.13 -3.78 -17.47
N GLU A 389 -17.47 -3.86 -18.62
CA GLU A 389 -17.41 -5.08 -19.44
C GLU A 389 -16.43 -6.13 -18.90
N LYS A 390 -15.30 -5.71 -18.34
CA LYS A 390 -14.18 -6.61 -18.02
C LYS A 390 -13.85 -6.71 -16.53
N PHE A 391 -14.12 -5.67 -15.75
CA PHE A 391 -13.68 -5.60 -14.35
C PHE A 391 -14.82 -5.75 -13.35
N LEU A 392 -16.04 -5.36 -13.70
CA LEU A 392 -17.18 -5.41 -12.78
C LEU A 392 -17.88 -6.76 -12.80
N TYR A 393 -17.75 -7.50 -11.72
CA TYR A 393 -18.48 -8.74 -11.46
C TYR A 393 -19.51 -8.55 -10.34
N GLN A 394 -20.30 -9.59 -10.08
CA GLN A 394 -21.36 -9.57 -9.06
C GLN A 394 -20.80 -9.24 -7.66
N GLY A 395 -19.59 -9.68 -7.35
CA GLY A 395 -18.94 -9.42 -6.07
C GLY A 395 -18.10 -8.13 -6.00
N GLY A 396 -18.08 -7.32 -7.05
CA GLY A 396 -17.31 -6.07 -7.13
C GLY A 396 -16.32 -6.01 -8.30
N LEU A 397 -15.46 -5.00 -8.28
CA LEU A 397 -14.39 -4.80 -9.25
C LEU A 397 -13.19 -5.69 -8.95
N VAL A 398 -12.77 -6.48 -9.94
CA VAL A 398 -11.53 -7.28 -9.87
C VAL A 398 -10.30 -6.41 -10.13
N THR A 399 -9.14 -6.87 -9.67
CA THR A 399 -7.89 -6.12 -9.80
C THR A 399 -7.29 -6.18 -11.21
N THR A 400 -7.31 -7.36 -11.84
CA THR A 400 -6.87 -7.60 -13.23
C THR A 400 -7.82 -8.57 -13.91
N THR A 401 -7.63 -8.77 -15.22
CA THR A 401 -8.39 -9.76 -16.00
C THR A 401 -7.72 -11.15 -16.07
N LYS A 402 -6.57 -11.34 -15.41
CA LYS A 402 -5.81 -12.59 -15.44
C LYS A 402 -5.93 -13.38 -14.14
N LYS A 403 -6.07 -14.69 -14.24
CA LYS A 403 -6.08 -15.62 -13.10
C LYS A 403 -4.72 -16.31 -12.97
N THR A 404 -3.86 -15.80 -12.10
CA THR A 404 -2.50 -16.30 -11.88
C THR A 404 -2.33 -17.06 -10.56
N GLY A 405 -3.30 -16.93 -9.63
CA GLY A 405 -3.15 -17.38 -8.25
C GLY A 405 -2.52 -16.33 -7.32
N GLN A 406 -2.01 -15.22 -7.88
CA GLN A 406 -1.57 -14.07 -7.10
C GLN A 406 -2.76 -13.30 -6.52
N GLN A 407 -2.52 -12.56 -5.43
CA GLN A 407 -3.61 -11.95 -4.68
C GLN A 407 -4.19 -10.67 -5.30
N TRP A 408 -3.38 -9.91 -6.04
CA TRP A 408 -3.80 -8.70 -6.76
C TRP A 408 -4.14 -9.03 -8.22
N ASP A 409 -4.87 -10.11 -8.43
CA ASP A 409 -5.32 -10.63 -9.74
C ASP A 409 -6.72 -11.21 -9.65
N LEU A 410 -7.31 -11.58 -10.79
CA LEU A 410 -8.58 -12.31 -10.86
C LEU A 410 -8.50 -13.61 -10.01
N PRO A 411 -9.47 -13.93 -9.12
CA PRO A 411 -10.81 -13.35 -9.01
C PRO A 411 -10.97 -12.30 -7.89
N ASN A 412 -9.89 -11.80 -7.31
CA ASN A 412 -9.97 -11.00 -6.09
C ASN A 412 -10.42 -9.56 -6.37
N ALA A 413 -11.32 -9.08 -5.52
CA ALA A 413 -11.74 -7.70 -5.38
C ALA A 413 -11.22 -7.13 -4.06
N TRP A 414 -10.61 -5.96 -4.15
CA TRP A 414 -10.01 -5.25 -3.02
C TRP A 414 -10.75 -3.94 -2.77
N ALA A 415 -11.05 -3.65 -1.50
CA ALA A 415 -11.87 -2.52 -1.10
C ALA A 415 -11.41 -1.19 -1.72
N PRO A 416 -10.11 -0.82 -1.72
CA PRO A 416 -9.62 0.43 -2.32
C PRO A 416 -10.17 0.73 -3.71
N TYR A 417 -10.19 -0.28 -4.59
CA TYR A 417 -10.60 -0.11 -5.98
C TYR A 417 -12.10 0.02 -6.18
N GLN A 418 -12.89 -0.40 -5.19
CA GLN A 418 -14.34 -0.23 -5.19
C GLN A 418 -14.68 1.24 -4.95
N TRP A 419 -14.01 1.85 -3.98
CA TRP A 419 -14.11 3.28 -3.72
C TRP A 419 -13.61 4.12 -4.91
N LEU A 420 -12.42 3.80 -5.43
CA LEU A 420 -11.87 4.49 -6.60
C LEU A 420 -12.80 4.35 -7.80
N GLY A 421 -13.38 3.17 -8.03
CA GLY A 421 -14.33 2.92 -9.11
C GLY A 421 -15.59 3.75 -8.96
N PHE A 422 -16.22 3.70 -7.78
CA PHE A 422 -17.39 4.52 -7.45
C PHE A 422 -17.12 6.01 -7.69
N LYS A 423 -16.05 6.57 -7.10
CA LYS A 423 -15.74 8.00 -7.24
C LYS A 423 -15.33 8.38 -8.65
N ALA A 424 -14.56 7.55 -9.35
CA ALA A 424 -14.22 7.76 -10.76
C ALA A 424 -15.47 7.88 -11.63
N MET A 425 -16.44 6.98 -11.46
CA MET A 425 -17.68 7.01 -12.22
C MET A 425 -18.53 8.24 -11.86
N LYS A 426 -18.69 8.56 -10.57
CA LYS A 426 -19.39 9.78 -10.11
C LYS A 426 -18.76 11.06 -10.65
N ASN A 427 -17.43 11.12 -10.70
CA ASN A 427 -16.69 12.31 -11.17
C ASN A 427 -16.98 12.69 -12.62
N TYR A 428 -17.42 11.73 -13.44
CA TYR A 428 -17.71 11.92 -14.86
C TYR A 428 -19.20 11.71 -15.22
N GLY A 429 -20.07 11.61 -14.21
CA GLY A 429 -21.53 11.49 -14.42
C GLY A 429 -22.00 10.10 -14.86
N PHE A 430 -21.19 9.05 -14.67
CA PHE A 430 -21.58 7.66 -14.93
C PHE A 430 -22.30 7.07 -13.70
N ASP A 431 -23.39 7.73 -13.29
CA ASP A 431 -24.05 7.46 -12.01
C ASP A 431 -24.60 6.03 -11.89
N GLU A 432 -25.20 5.48 -12.95
CA GLU A 432 -25.71 4.10 -12.95
C GLU A 432 -24.61 3.07 -12.70
N LEU A 433 -23.44 3.25 -13.34
CA LEU A 433 -22.30 2.36 -13.16
C LEU A 433 -21.68 2.52 -11.77
N ALA A 434 -21.62 3.75 -11.25
CA ALA A 434 -21.18 4.00 -9.88
C ALA A 434 -22.06 3.24 -8.86
N GLU A 435 -23.38 3.35 -9.00
CA GLU A 435 -24.35 2.67 -8.15
C GLU A 435 -24.23 1.14 -8.27
N LYS A 436 -24.00 0.61 -9.47
CA LYS A 436 -23.76 -0.82 -9.69
C LYS A 436 -22.51 -1.31 -8.97
N ILE A 437 -21.39 -0.57 -9.05
CA ILE A 437 -20.14 -0.88 -8.33
C ILE A 437 -20.40 -0.90 -6.81
N LYS A 438 -21.05 0.14 -6.30
CA LYS A 438 -21.41 0.27 -4.88
C LYS A 438 -22.24 -0.91 -4.41
N ASN A 439 -23.34 -1.19 -5.09
CA ASN A 439 -24.31 -2.21 -4.68
C ASN A 439 -23.70 -3.62 -4.75
N ASN A 440 -22.94 -3.94 -5.80
CA ASN A 440 -22.26 -5.24 -5.94
C ASN A 440 -21.26 -5.47 -4.79
N TRP A 441 -20.43 -4.47 -4.50
CA TRP A 441 -19.46 -4.57 -3.41
C TRP A 441 -20.13 -4.69 -2.04
N CYS A 442 -21.04 -3.77 -1.70
CA CYS A 442 -21.71 -3.76 -0.40
C CYS A 442 -22.51 -5.05 -0.16
N ALA A 443 -23.21 -5.57 -1.17
CA ALA A 443 -23.94 -6.83 -1.05
C ALA A 443 -22.98 -8.02 -0.81
N ASN A 444 -21.80 -8.02 -1.43
CA ASN A 444 -20.82 -9.09 -1.19
C ASN A 444 -20.24 -9.02 0.23
N VAL A 445 -19.91 -7.82 0.71
CA VAL A 445 -19.44 -7.58 2.08
C VAL A 445 -20.50 -8.01 3.10
N GLU A 446 -21.74 -7.55 2.95
CA GLU A 446 -22.87 -7.89 3.83
C GLU A 446 -23.11 -9.40 3.88
N ARG A 447 -23.06 -10.09 2.73
CA ARG A 447 -23.24 -11.54 2.67
C ARG A 447 -22.14 -12.30 3.41
N VAL A 448 -20.86 -11.94 3.20
CA VAL A 448 -19.76 -12.57 3.93
C VAL A 448 -19.88 -12.28 5.42
N TYR A 449 -20.22 -11.05 5.80
CA TYR A 449 -20.44 -10.68 7.18
C TYR A 449 -21.58 -11.49 7.82
N ASN A 450 -22.72 -11.62 7.16
CA ASN A 450 -23.84 -12.43 7.63
C ASN A 450 -23.47 -13.91 7.82
N ASN A 451 -22.58 -14.44 6.96
CA ASN A 451 -22.16 -15.84 7.02
C ASN A 451 -21.06 -16.11 8.05
N THR A 452 -20.19 -15.13 8.33
CA THR A 452 -18.95 -15.34 9.09
C THR A 452 -18.83 -14.52 10.37
N GLY A 453 -19.61 -13.44 10.47
CA GLY A 453 -19.50 -12.41 11.50
C GLY A 453 -18.26 -11.51 11.32
N LYS A 454 -17.59 -11.53 10.16
CA LYS A 454 -16.31 -10.85 9.94
C LYS A 454 -16.27 -10.09 8.62
N LEU A 455 -15.49 -9.02 8.59
CA LEU A 455 -15.05 -8.35 7.37
C LEU A 455 -13.62 -8.79 7.03
N MET A 456 -13.38 -9.00 5.74
CA MET A 456 -12.15 -9.60 5.23
C MET A 456 -11.25 -8.56 4.56
N GLU A 457 -9.97 -8.87 4.43
CA GLU A 457 -9.01 -8.10 3.64
C GLU A 457 -9.43 -7.97 2.17
N LYS A 458 -9.82 -9.09 1.56
CA LYS A 458 -10.22 -9.19 0.14
C LYS A 458 -11.37 -10.18 -0.09
N TYR A 459 -12.06 -10.04 -1.22
CA TYR A 459 -13.29 -10.76 -1.54
C TYR A 459 -13.22 -11.42 -2.93
N ASN A 460 -13.88 -12.56 -3.10
CA ASN A 460 -14.02 -13.19 -4.42
C ASN A 460 -15.13 -12.46 -5.19
N ALA A 461 -14.79 -11.90 -6.35
CA ALA A 461 -15.73 -11.12 -7.15
C ALA A 461 -16.61 -11.99 -8.07
N LEU A 462 -16.12 -13.18 -8.45
CA LEU A 462 -16.74 -14.05 -9.45
C LEU A 462 -17.70 -15.03 -8.79
N ASP A 463 -17.16 -15.77 -7.84
CA ASP A 463 -17.91 -16.74 -7.05
C ASP A 463 -18.09 -16.16 -5.66
N ILE A 464 -19.25 -15.57 -5.45
CA ILE A 464 -19.58 -15.03 -4.15
C ILE A 464 -19.63 -16.17 -3.11
N GLU A 465 -19.99 -17.41 -3.43
CA GLU A 465 -20.13 -18.46 -2.41
C GLU A 465 -18.81 -18.85 -1.71
N THR A 466 -17.64 -18.52 -2.29
CA THR A 466 -16.32 -18.84 -1.73
C THR A 466 -15.61 -17.65 -1.09
N VAL A 467 -14.77 -17.95 -0.09
CA VAL A 467 -13.85 -16.96 0.51
C VAL A 467 -12.70 -16.71 -0.47
N ALA A 468 -12.28 -15.45 -0.59
CA ALA A 468 -11.13 -15.06 -1.39
C ALA A 468 -9.82 -15.69 -0.87
N GLY A 469 -8.86 -15.89 -1.76
CA GLY A 469 -7.56 -16.49 -1.44
C GLY A 469 -6.44 -16.00 -2.36
N GLY A 470 -5.34 -16.75 -2.42
CA GLY A 470 -4.17 -16.43 -3.25
C GLY A 470 -3.19 -15.46 -2.57
N GLY A 471 -1.97 -15.40 -3.11
CA GLY A 471 -0.83 -14.72 -2.51
C GLY A 471 -0.08 -15.56 -1.47
N GLU A 472 0.81 -14.92 -0.72
CA GLU A 472 1.77 -15.57 0.19
C GLU A 472 1.19 -15.95 1.56
N TYR A 473 0.00 -15.46 1.92
CA TYR A 473 -0.59 -15.66 3.24
C TYR A 473 -2.12 -15.82 3.21
N PRO A 474 -2.72 -16.45 4.25
CA PRO A 474 -4.19 -16.59 4.36
C PRO A 474 -4.90 -15.24 4.43
N ASN A 475 -6.18 -15.20 4.02
CA ASN A 475 -7.01 -14.00 4.11
C ASN A 475 -7.10 -13.48 5.57
N GLN A 476 -6.99 -12.17 5.76
CA GLN A 476 -6.95 -11.56 7.10
C GLN A 476 -8.33 -11.04 7.55
N ASP A 477 -8.57 -11.13 8.85
CA ASP A 477 -9.78 -10.64 9.52
C ASP A 477 -9.60 -9.18 9.98
N GLY A 478 -10.64 -8.36 9.83
CA GLY A 478 -10.66 -6.99 10.35
C GLY A 478 -11.66 -6.13 9.59
N PHE A 479 -11.41 -5.65 8.37
CA PHE A 479 -10.10 -5.20 7.90
C PHE A 479 -10.22 -3.70 7.60
N GLY A 480 -9.26 -2.89 8.05
CA GLY A 480 -9.40 -1.44 8.16
C GLY A 480 -9.93 -0.73 6.91
N TRP A 481 -9.38 -1.01 5.72
CA TRP A 481 -9.91 -0.41 4.49
C TRP A 481 -11.32 -0.90 4.12
N THR A 482 -11.69 -2.12 4.50
CA THR A 482 -12.95 -2.76 4.07
C THR A 482 -14.05 -2.12 4.88
N ASN A 483 -13.80 -1.98 6.17
CA ASN A 483 -14.62 -1.27 7.14
C ASN A 483 -14.83 0.17 6.67
N GLY A 484 -13.74 0.87 6.35
CA GLY A 484 -13.82 2.28 5.98
C GLY A 484 -14.56 2.50 4.66
N ILE A 485 -14.29 1.68 3.66
CA ILE A 485 -14.92 1.81 2.34
C ILE A 485 -16.37 1.34 2.36
N TYR A 486 -16.70 0.29 3.11
CA TYR A 486 -18.09 -0.12 3.29
C TYR A 486 -18.93 1.00 3.89
N LEU A 487 -18.50 1.58 5.01
CA LEU A 487 -19.20 2.72 5.63
C LEU A 487 -19.35 3.89 4.67
N THR A 488 -18.27 4.24 3.97
CA THR A 488 -18.26 5.37 3.03
C THR A 488 -19.21 5.16 1.87
N LEU A 489 -19.20 3.97 1.27
CA LEU A 489 -20.10 3.63 0.18
C LEU A 489 -21.56 3.61 0.65
N LYS A 490 -21.89 3.02 1.79
CA LYS A 490 -23.28 2.99 2.31
C LYS A 490 -23.86 4.39 2.61
N ASN A 491 -23.00 5.39 2.82
CA ASN A 491 -23.38 6.76 3.10
C ASN A 491 -23.29 7.72 1.89
N ASN A 492 -22.97 7.22 0.69
CA ASN A 492 -23.02 7.96 -0.57
C ASN A 492 -24.11 7.39 -1.49
#